data_AF-A0A0L7M2C0-F1
#
_entry.id   AF-A0A0L7M2C0-F1
#
_cell.length_a   1.000
_cell.length_b   1.000
_cell.length_c   1.000
_cell.angle_alpha   90.00
_cell.angle_beta   90.00
_cell.angle_gamma   90.00
#
_symmetry.space_group_name_H-M   'P 1'
#
loop_
_entity.id
_entity.type
_entity.pdbx_description
1 polymer ?
#
loop_
_entity_poly.entity_id
_entity_poly.type
_entity_poly.pdbx_seq_one_letter_code
_entity_poly.pdbx_strand_id
1 'polypeptide(L)'
;MDRQVINLEEILPFSYTRDVELVPMYCFEVKKEVAKDALNIMKDYINNQLYDKYNHLKRCRKCTDSVQILIGACNHIPFELSQKLIEKMKQENNNDEFNDIIITKIMVSKYAPITRKQYIEWSTYWPLYFRKPDKDILILTKEEINKYIKLLYISIDIGKQFGTCNSGCIITYNDEIIASSGDNIKNHPLHHAPMLAIEQVSYKLRHIWLNKQTEKNNLQKKMKIIHKQQINNRDSLNDHKHENNKSNHNILIDHIPNDQYLCTNFFAFLSHEPCYMCAMALLHSRIKCVIFDKENKNNGALSSQEKLLCFKNLNLHFKVFKTIRG
;
A
#
# COMPACT_ATOMS: atom_id res chain seq x y z
N MET A 1 16.04 -24.75 19.64
CA MET A 1 14.66 -24.48 20.08
C MET A 1 14.14 -23.34 19.24
N ASP A 2 13.14 -23.58 18.39
CA ASP A 2 12.54 -22.53 17.59
C ASP A 2 11.76 -21.58 18.51
N ARG A 3 12.29 -20.37 18.68
CA ARG A 3 11.70 -19.28 19.46
C ARG A 3 10.26 -19.00 19.02
N GLN A 4 9.34 -18.81 19.95
CA GLN A 4 7.92 -18.60 19.64
C GLN A 4 7.72 -17.26 18.90
N VAL A 5 6.81 -17.24 17.93
CA VAL A 5 6.34 -15.99 17.32
C VAL A 5 5.58 -15.17 18.37
N ILE A 6 6.07 -13.98 18.68
CA ILE A 6 5.52 -13.09 19.70
C ILE A 6 4.70 -11.94 19.09
N ASN A 7 4.99 -11.55 17.85
CA ASN A 7 4.33 -10.42 17.20
C ASN A 7 4.48 -10.46 15.67
N LEU A 8 3.80 -9.56 14.96
CA LEU A 8 3.92 -9.30 13.53
C LEU A 8 4.40 -7.86 13.28
N GLU A 9 5.35 -7.69 12.36
CA GLU A 9 5.88 -6.41 11.93
C GLU A 9 5.46 -6.12 10.48
N GLU A 10 4.85 -4.97 10.21
CA GLU A 10 4.55 -4.56 8.83
C GLU A 10 5.85 -4.16 8.11
N ILE A 11 6.10 -4.77 6.95
CA ILE A 11 7.20 -4.41 6.08
C ILE A 11 6.79 -3.22 5.23
N LEU A 12 7.36 -2.06 5.58
CA LEU A 12 7.11 -0.81 4.88
C LEU A 12 8.19 -0.53 3.81
N PRO A 13 7.85 0.21 2.74
CA PRO A 13 8.83 0.74 1.81
C PRO A 13 9.90 1.58 2.53
N PHE A 14 11.13 1.59 2.01
CA PHE A 14 12.25 2.35 2.60
C PHE A 14 11.93 3.83 2.82
N SER A 15 11.03 4.41 2.02
CA SER A 15 10.61 5.80 2.17
C SER A 15 9.96 6.11 3.53
N TYR A 16 9.38 5.12 4.22
CA TYR A 16 8.78 5.27 5.56
C TYR A 16 9.80 5.24 6.69
N THR A 17 10.94 4.57 6.50
CA THR A 17 12.00 4.37 7.51
C THR A 17 13.27 5.14 7.21
N ARG A 18 13.34 5.82 6.06
CA ARG A 18 14.49 6.60 5.62
C ARG A 18 14.77 7.77 6.57
N ASP A 19 16.05 8.02 6.81
CA ASP A 19 16.58 9.16 7.54
C ASP A 19 16.57 10.45 6.70
N VAL A 20 16.73 11.60 7.34
CA VAL A 20 16.78 12.87 6.63
C VAL A 20 18.00 12.93 5.70
N GLU A 21 17.78 13.17 4.41
CA GLU A 21 18.84 13.52 3.47
C GLU A 21 18.72 15.01 3.15
N LEU A 22 19.78 15.76 3.45
CA LEU A 22 19.79 17.21 3.30
C LEU A 22 20.47 17.63 2.00
N VAL A 23 19.87 18.60 1.32
CA VAL A 23 20.45 19.25 0.13
C VAL A 23 20.62 20.75 0.37
N PRO A 24 21.69 21.36 -0.14
CA PRO A 24 21.88 22.80 -0.02
C PRO A 24 20.91 23.54 -0.96
N MET A 25 20.26 24.57 -0.42
CA MET A 25 19.45 25.54 -1.16
C MET A 25 19.75 26.95 -0.66
N TYR A 26 19.19 27.95 -1.36
CA TYR A 26 19.37 29.35 -1.02
C TYR A 26 18.02 29.99 -0.69
N CYS A 27 18.03 30.87 0.30
CA CYS A 27 16.91 31.74 0.64
C CYS A 27 17.37 33.18 0.83
N PHE A 28 16.45 34.13 0.65
CA PHE A 28 16.68 35.52 1.01
C PHE A 28 15.71 35.95 2.09
N GLU A 29 16.08 36.97 2.85
CA GLU A 29 15.32 37.45 4.00
C GLU A 29 14.68 38.82 3.70
N VAL A 30 13.41 38.96 4.06
CA VAL A 30 12.62 40.19 3.88
C VAL A 30 11.84 40.53 5.13
N LYS A 31 11.47 41.80 5.31
CA LYS A 31 10.55 42.20 6.38
C LYS A 31 9.16 41.60 6.16
N LYS A 32 8.41 41.43 7.25
CA LYS A 32 7.07 40.81 7.20
C LYS A 32 6.09 41.57 6.31
N GLU A 33 6.16 42.89 6.26
CA GLU A 33 5.24 43.71 5.47
C GLU A 33 5.40 43.42 3.96
N VAL A 34 6.65 43.39 3.48
CA VAL A 34 7.00 43.17 2.07
C VAL A 34 6.92 41.68 1.63
N ALA A 35 6.80 40.75 2.57
CA ALA A 35 6.91 39.31 2.30
C ALA A 35 5.89 38.77 1.28
N LYS A 36 4.65 39.29 1.30
CA LYS A 36 3.59 38.86 0.37
C LYS A 36 3.90 39.30 -1.07
N ASP A 37 4.37 40.52 -1.23
CA ASP A 37 4.72 41.08 -2.54
C ASP A 37 5.97 40.40 -3.08
N ALA A 38 6.98 40.18 -2.24
CA ALA A 38 8.18 39.44 -2.61
C ALA A 38 7.88 38.01 -3.08
N LEU A 39 6.96 37.30 -2.40
CA LEU A 39 6.50 35.98 -2.83
C LEU A 39 5.78 36.02 -4.18
N ASN A 40 4.98 37.05 -4.45
CA ASN A 40 4.29 37.20 -5.74
C ASN A 40 5.27 37.49 -6.88
N ILE A 41 6.25 38.38 -6.67
CA ILE A 41 7.30 38.71 -7.65
C ILE A 41 8.11 37.45 -7.99
N MET A 42 8.46 36.65 -6.98
CA MET A 42 9.34 35.49 -7.15
C MET A 42 8.60 34.19 -7.51
N LYS A 43 7.26 34.19 -7.53
CA LYS A 43 6.43 32.98 -7.62
C LYS A 43 6.80 32.08 -8.78
N ASP A 44 6.86 32.63 -9.99
CA ASP A 44 7.10 31.85 -11.20
C ASP A 44 8.54 31.36 -11.27
N TYR A 45 9.49 32.20 -10.84
CA TYR A 45 10.91 31.85 -10.77
C TYR A 45 11.17 30.71 -9.78
N ILE A 46 10.57 30.76 -8.59
CA ILE A 46 10.69 29.72 -7.56
C ILE A 46 10.00 28.42 -8.03
N ASN A 47 8.81 28.52 -8.63
CA ASN A 47 8.09 27.34 -9.11
C ASN A 47 8.85 26.63 -10.23
N ASN A 48 9.46 27.36 -11.18
CA ASN A 48 10.28 26.76 -12.23
C ASN A 48 11.48 25.97 -11.67
N GLN A 49 12.01 26.36 -10.51
CA GLN A 49 13.11 25.65 -9.86
C GLN A 49 12.66 24.46 -9.01
N LEU A 50 11.47 24.52 -8.40
CA LEU A 50 11.08 23.62 -7.30
C LEU A 50 9.88 22.73 -7.57
N TYR A 51 9.03 23.02 -8.56
CA TYR A 51 7.69 22.44 -8.66
C TYR A 51 7.70 20.90 -8.74
N ASP A 52 8.45 20.26 -9.64
CA ASP A 52 8.32 18.80 -9.76
C ASP A 52 9.03 18.01 -8.65
N LYS A 53 10.14 18.53 -8.14
CA LYS A 53 11.04 17.79 -7.23
C LYS A 53 10.87 18.14 -5.75
N TYR A 54 10.41 19.35 -5.44
CA TYR A 54 10.45 19.93 -4.08
C TYR A 54 9.14 20.61 -3.66
N ASN A 55 8.00 20.08 -4.11
CA ASN A 55 6.68 20.56 -3.71
C ASN A 55 6.34 20.35 -2.23
N HIS A 56 7.09 19.52 -1.51
CA HIS A 56 6.96 19.36 -0.06
C HIS A 56 7.56 20.50 0.74
N LEU A 57 8.45 21.32 0.16
CA LEU A 57 9.04 22.47 0.85
C LEU A 57 8.08 23.66 0.85
N LYS A 58 7.81 24.26 2.02
CA LYS A 58 7.12 25.56 2.06
C LYS A 58 8.02 26.63 1.46
N ARG A 59 7.42 27.60 0.77
CA ARG A 59 8.18 28.66 0.09
C ARG A 59 8.71 29.73 1.05
N CYS A 60 8.20 29.78 2.27
CA CYS A 60 8.65 30.73 3.28
C CYS A 60 8.76 30.12 4.68
N ARG A 61 9.70 30.66 5.47
CA ARG A 61 9.88 30.44 6.91
C ARG A 61 9.67 31.77 7.63
N LYS A 62 8.74 31.80 8.59
CA LYS A 62 8.51 32.98 9.42
C LYS A 62 9.56 33.02 10.54
N CYS A 63 10.21 34.17 10.70
CA CYS A 63 11.08 34.50 11.83
C CYS A 63 10.40 35.55 12.72
N THR A 64 11.09 36.03 13.76
CA THR A 64 10.54 36.98 14.75
C THR A 64 10.08 38.27 14.10
N ASP A 65 10.89 38.88 13.22
CA ASP A 65 10.59 40.17 12.57
C ASP A 65 10.72 40.12 11.03
N SER A 66 11.17 38.99 10.51
CA SER A 66 11.43 38.79 9.09
C SER A 66 10.79 37.49 8.57
N VAL A 67 10.81 37.33 7.26
CA VAL A 67 10.40 36.14 6.54
C VAL A 67 11.51 35.75 5.59
N GLN A 68 11.93 34.49 5.66
CA GLN A 68 12.89 33.94 4.72
C GLN A 68 12.14 33.23 3.59
N ILE A 69 12.44 33.60 2.35
CA ILE A 69 11.82 33.06 1.14
C ILE A 69 12.81 32.16 0.42
N LEU A 70 12.39 30.93 0.13
CA LEU A 70 13.19 29.92 -0.55
C LEU A 70 13.30 30.24 -2.05
N ILE A 71 14.52 30.30 -2.58
CA ILE A 71 14.80 30.54 -4.00
C ILE A 71 14.86 29.21 -4.74
N GLY A 72 15.73 28.31 -4.25
CA GLY A 72 16.02 27.02 -4.87
C GLY A 72 17.50 26.67 -4.81
N ALA A 73 18.01 26.02 -5.85
CA ALA A 73 19.40 25.58 -5.92
C ALA A 73 20.39 26.69 -6.36
N CYS A 74 19.87 27.79 -6.90
CA CYS A 74 20.69 28.89 -7.40
C CYS A 74 20.96 29.93 -6.30
N ASN A 75 22.20 30.40 -6.21
CA ASN A 75 22.63 31.47 -5.30
C ASN A 75 22.40 32.88 -5.86
N HIS A 76 21.72 33.01 -6.99
CA HIS A 76 21.53 34.26 -7.70
C HIS A 76 20.05 34.47 -8.04
N ILE A 77 19.57 35.69 -7.83
CA ILE A 77 18.25 36.13 -8.27
C ILE A 77 18.45 36.94 -9.56
N PRO A 78 17.71 36.66 -10.64
CA PRO A 78 17.79 37.44 -11.88
C PRO A 78 17.68 38.94 -11.61
N PHE A 79 18.51 39.73 -12.29
CA PHE A 79 18.62 41.17 -12.07
C PHE A 79 17.27 41.90 -12.08
N GLU A 80 16.41 41.62 -13.07
CA GLU A 80 15.07 42.21 -13.18
C GLU A 80 14.18 41.96 -11.94
N LEU A 81 14.25 40.75 -11.36
CA LEU A 81 13.49 40.39 -10.17
C LEU A 81 14.11 41.04 -8.93
N SER A 82 15.44 41.10 -8.86
CA SER A 82 16.15 41.77 -7.77
C SER A 82 15.81 43.26 -7.70
N GLN A 83 15.71 43.94 -8.85
CA GLN A 83 15.32 45.35 -8.92
C GLN A 83 13.90 45.57 -8.41
N LYS A 84 12.93 44.76 -8.89
CA LYS A 84 11.54 44.83 -8.45
C LYS A 84 11.40 44.60 -6.93
N LEU A 85 12.19 43.69 -6.38
CA LEU A 85 12.23 43.44 -4.93
C LEU A 85 12.78 44.65 -4.16
N ILE A 86 13.90 45.23 -4.60
CA ILE A 86 14.52 46.40 -3.97
C ILE A 86 13.58 47.61 -4.03
N GLU A 87 12.96 47.87 -5.17
CA GLU A 87 11.97 48.95 -5.33
C GLU A 87 10.82 48.81 -4.31
N LYS A 88 10.32 47.59 -4.12
CA LYS A 88 9.28 47.34 -3.11
C LYS A 88 9.75 47.48 -1.67
N MET A 89 10.99 47.10 -1.38
CA MET A 89 11.56 47.33 -0.04
C MET A 89 11.76 48.81 0.27
N LYS A 90 12.08 49.64 -0.73
CA LYS A 90 12.23 51.09 -0.58
C LYS A 90 10.90 51.82 -0.40
N GLN A 91 9.83 51.34 -1.03
CA GLN A 91 8.50 51.96 -0.89
C GLN A 91 7.96 51.88 0.55
N GLU A 92 8.37 50.90 1.35
CA GLU A 92 7.91 50.74 2.73
C GLU A 92 8.92 51.17 3.80
N ASN A 93 10.22 51.13 3.49
CA ASN A 93 11.23 51.73 4.35
C ASN A 93 11.48 53.17 3.91
N ASN A 94 10.96 54.16 4.65
CA ASN A 94 11.26 55.60 4.47
C ASN A 94 12.75 55.98 4.63
N ASN A 95 13.68 55.01 4.57
CA ASN A 95 15.13 55.21 4.63
C ASN A 95 15.77 54.67 3.35
N ASP A 96 16.58 55.52 2.70
CA ASP A 96 17.35 55.26 1.47
C ASP A 96 18.54 54.30 1.64
N GLU A 97 18.64 53.57 2.76
CA GLU A 97 19.71 52.60 2.93
C GLU A 97 19.53 51.42 1.98
N PHE A 98 20.50 51.29 1.08
CA PHE A 98 20.61 50.26 0.06
C PHE A 98 20.82 48.90 0.74
N ASN A 99 19.75 48.23 1.15
CA ASN A 99 19.85 46.87 1.67
C ASN A 99 19.97 45.90 0.51
N ASP A 100 21.21 45.48 0.23
CA ASP A 100 21.47 44.34 -0.63
C ASP A 100 20.68 43.11 -0.14
N ILE A 101 20.08 42.38 -1.07
CA ILE A 101 19.33 41.17 -0.74
C ILE A 101 20.33 40.12 -0.23
N ILE A 102 20.30 39.88 1.08
CA ILE A 102 21.19 38.90 1.71
C ILE A 102 20.68 37.50 1.37
N ILE A 103 21.43 36.81 0.51
CA ILE A 103 21.18 35.41 0.15
C ILE A 103 21.97 34.51 1.10
N THR A 104 21.26 33.62 1.79
CA THR A 104 21.84 32.67 2.75
C THR A 104 21.69 31.25 2.22
N LYS A 105 22.74 30.45 2.43
CA LYS A 105 22.72 29.01 2.14
C LYS A 105 22.10 28.26 3.32
N ILE A 106 21.14 27.40 3.03
CA ILE A 106 20.41 26.58 4.00
C ILE A 106 20.41 25.11 3.57
N MET A 107 20.20 24.22 4.53
CA MET A 107 20.06 22.79 4.30
C MET A 107 18.58 22.41 4.42
N VAL A 108 18.02 21.79 3.39
CA VAL A 108 16.60 21.39 3.36
C VAL A 108 16.46 19.91 3.08
N SER A 109 15.34 19.31 3.50
CA SER A 109 15.06 17.90 3.19
C SER A 109 14.91 17.68 1.69
N LYS A 110 15.71 16.77 1.14
CA LYS A 110 15.64 16.32 -0.25
C LYS A 110 14.29 15.69 -0.58
N TYR A 111 13.67 15.02 0.39
CA TYR A 111 12.46 14.24 0.18
C TYR A 111 11.28 14.73 1.01
N ALA A 112 10.07 14.45 0.52
CA ALA A 112 8.84 14.67 1.26
C ALA A 112 8.75 13.69 2.46
N PRO A 113 8.37 14.19 3.65
CA PRO A 113 8.12 13.33 4.80
C PRO A 113 6.84 12.52 4.56
N ILE A 114 6.89 11.24 4.91
CA ILE A 114 5.75 10.32 4.76
C ILE A 114 5.08 10.06 6.10
N THR A 115 5.86 9.92 7.16
CA THR A 115 5.35 9.71 8.52
C THR A 115 5.29 11.03 9.30
N ARG A 116 4.45 11.08 10.34
CA ARG A 116 4.39 12.23 11.24
C ARG A 116 5.70 12.42 12.00
N LYS A 117 6.40 11.32 12.33
CA LYS A 117 7.74 11.35 12.94
C LYS A 117 8.74 12.06 12.02
N GLN A 118 8.84 11.62 10.76
CA GLN A 118 9.68 12.28 9.75
C GLN A 118 9.29 13.75 9.56
N TYR A 119 8.00 14.07 9.52
CA TYR A 119 7.56 15.46 9.36
C TYR A 119 8.04 16.36 10.50
N ILE A 120 7.89 15.92 11.76
CA ILE A 120 8.32 16.69 12.93
C ILE A 120 9.84 16.89 12.89
N GLU A 121 10.57 15.80 12.69
CA GLU A 121 12.03 15.81 12.65
C GLU A 121 12.57 16.67 11.50
N TRP A 122 12.07 16.48 10.29
CA TRP A 122 12.60 17.13 9.09
C TRP A 122 12.16 18.59 8.97
N SER A 123 11.04 18.97 9.61
CA SER A 123 10.59 20.36 9.66
C SER A 123 11.51 21.26 10.50
N THR A 124 12.44 20.69 11.28
CA THR A 124 13.46 21.44 12.01
C THR A 124 14.47 22.11 11.07
N TYR A 125 14.75 21.50 9.92
CA TYR A 125 15.67 22.04 8.91
C TYR A 125 15.01 23.13 8.06
N TRP A 126 13.81 22.85 7.54
CA TRP A 126 13.01 23.80 6.78
C TRP A 126 11.52 23.47 6.86
N PRO A 127 10.60 24.45 6.88
CA PRO A 127 9.16 24.16 7.00
C PRO A 127 8.64 23.33 5.81
N LEU A 128 7.88 22.28 6.12
CA LEU A 128 7.38 21.32 5.12
C LEU A 128 5.84 21.34 5.05
N TYR A 129 5.30 20.83 3.93
CA TYR A 129 3.92 20.37 3.83
C TYR A 129 3.86 18.89 4.16
N PHE A 130 3.01 18.52 5.11
CA PHE A 130 2.68 17.12 5.38
C PHE A 130 1.47 16.71 4.55
N ARG A 131 1.65 15.74 3.65
CA ARG A 131 0.56 15.11 2.91
C ARG A 131 0.43 13.69 3.45
N LYS A 132 -0.76 13.35 3.97
CA LYS A 132 -1.02 11.99 4.46
C LYS A 132 -0.88 11.03 3.26
N PRO A 133 -0.10 9.94 3.37
CA PRO A 133 0.00 8.96 2.30
C PRO A 133 -1.36 8.27 2.07
N ASP A 134 -1.64 7.91 0.81
CA ASP A 134 -2.89 7.23 0.43
C ASP A 134 -3.01 5.81 1.02
N LYS A 135 -1.87 5.19 1.32
CA LYS A 135 -1.83 3.88 1.98
C LYS A 135 -1.89 4.05 3.49
N ASP A 136 -3.05 3.78 4.07
CA ASP A 136 -3.18 3.64 5.51
C ASP A 136 -2.35 2.46 6.00
N ILE A 137 -1.52 2.68 7.01
CA ILE A 137 -0.79 1.65 7.75
C ILE A 137 -1.83 0.74 8.41
N LEU A 138 -1.76 -0.59 8.22
CA LEU A 138 -2.71 -1.49 8.87
C LEU A 138 -2.26 -1.69 10.32
N ILE A 139 -2.97 -1.05 11.25
CA ILE A 139 -2.76 -1.28 12.68
C ILE A 139 -3.57 -2.53 13.06
N LEU A 140 -2.87 -3.65 13.26
CA LEU A 140 -3.48 -4.88 13.74
C LEU A 140 -3.73 -4.79 15.25
N THR A 141 -4.93 -5.19 15.66
CA THR A 141 -5.25 -5.41 17.08
C THR A 141 -4.53 -6.64 17.62
N LYS A 142 -4.39 -6.72 18.95
CA LYS A 142 -3.78 -7.91 19.61
C LYS A 142 -4.54 -9.20 19.28
N GLU A 143 -5.86 -9.13 19.15
CA GLU A 143 -6.70 -10.27 18.79
C GLU A 143 -6.44 -10.75 17.36
N GLU A 144 -6.33 -9.82 16.40
CA GLU A 144 -5.97 -10.14 15.01
C GLU A 144 -4.57 -10.73 14.92
N ILE A 145 -3.59 -10.16 15.64
CA ILE A 145 -2.22 -10.71 15.68
C ILE A 145 -2.23 -12.16 16.16
N ASN A 146 -2.91 -12.45 17.27
CA ASN A 146 -3.02 -13.81 17.79
C ASN A 146 -3.70 -14.77 16.79
N LYS A 147 -4.74 -14.30 16.10
CA LYS A 147 -5.44 -15.07 15.06
C LYS A 147 -4.54 -15.37 13.86
N TYR A 148 -3.81 -14.38 13.39
CA TYR A 148 -2.89 -14.49 12.26
C TYR A 148 -1.70 -15.39 12.58
N ILE A 149 -1.18 -15.32 13.80
CA ILE A 149 -0.15 -16.24 14.28
C ILE A 149 -0.66 -17.69 14.27
N LYS A 150 -1.90 -17.96 14.69
CA LYS A 150 -2.49 -19.31 14.60
C LYS A 150 -2.56 -19.80 13.16
N LEU A 151 -3.09 -18.99 12.24
CA LEU A 151 -3.17 -19.33 10.81
C LEU A 151 -1.78 -19.57 10.21
N LEU A 152 -0.79 -18.80 10.62
CA LEU A 152 0.60 -18.97 10.20
C LEU A 152 1.22 -20.27 10.71
N TYR A 153 0.95 -20.68 11.96
CA TYR A 153 1.41 -21.99 12.44
C TYR A 153 0.79 -23.14 11.66
N ILE A 154 -0.49 -23.04 11.29
CA ILE A 154 -1.11 -24.04 10.42
C ILE A 154 -0.38 -24.10 9.07
N SER A 155 0.03 -22.96 8.48
CA SER A 155 0.75 -22.99 7.20
C SER A 155 2.15 -23.60 7.33
N ILE A 156 2.82 -23.39 8.47
CA ILE A 156 4.10 -24.03 8.80
C ILE A 156 3.93 -25.54 8.92
N ASP A 157 2.90 -26.00 9.63
CA ASP A 157 2.68 -27.44 9.85
C ASP A 157 2.26 -28.16 8.57
N ILE A 158 1.47 -27.51 7.71
CA ILE A 158 1.16 -28.02 6.36
C ILE A 158 2.43 -28.14 5.53
N GLY A 159 3.32 -27.15 5.60
CA GLY A 159 4.63 -27.22 4.95
C GLY A 159 5.41 -28.45 5.40
N LYS A 160 5.52 -28.68 6.72
CA LYS A 160 6.24 -29.84 7.27
C LYS A 160 5.62 -31.20 6.90
N GLN A 161 4.28 -31.28 6.86
CA GLN A 161 3.57 -32.54 6.62
C GLN A 161 3.48 -32.90 5.14
N PHE A 162 3.27 -31.91 4.27
CA PHE A 162 2.92 -32.13 2.86
C PHE A 162 3.92 -31.50 1.88
N GLY A 163 4.81 -30.63 2.33
CA GLY A 163 5.75 -29.90 1.48
C GLY A 163 7.06 -30.66 1.24
N THR A 164 7.52 -30.72 -0.01
CA THR A 164 8.77 -31.41 -0.36
C THR A 164 10.04 -30.72 0.16
N CYS A 165 9.95 -29.41 0.41
CA CYS A 165 10.97 -28.55 0.99
C CYS A 165 10.48 -27.87 2.28
N ASN A 166 9.48 -28.43 2.94
CA ASN A 166 8.89 -27.91 4.18
C ASN A 166 8.29 -26.50 4.05
N SER A 167 7.88 -26.08 2.86
CA SER A 167 7.23 -24.80 2.62
C SER A 167 5.73 -24.98 2.49
N GLY A 168 4.96 -24.28 3.31
CA GLY A 168 3.51 -24.25 3.27
C GLY A 168 2.93 -22.85 3.08
N CYS A 169 1.73 -22.81 2.52
CA CYS A 169 0.92 -21.62 2.25
C CYS A 169 -0.54 -21.89 2.56
N ILE A 170 -1.20 -20.95 3.23
CA ILE A 170 -2.64 -20.91 3.44
C ILE A 170 -3.18 -19.60 2.88
N ILE A 171 -4.33 -19.68 2.20
CA ILE A 171 -5.07 -18.51 1.73
C ILE A 171 -6.44 -18.49 2.41
N THR A 172 -6.78 -17.36 3.04
CA THR A 172 -8.04 -17.18 3.76
C THR A 172 -8.88 -16.05 3.18
N TYR A 173 -10.20 -16.13 3.42
CA TYR A 173 -11.17 -15.08 3.17
C TYR A 173 -12.09 -14.97 4.38
N ASN A 174 -12.29 -13.76 4.92
CA ASN A 174 -12.99 -13.55 6.19
C ASN A 174 -12.49 -14.48 7.31
N ASP A 175 -11.17 -14.70 7.32
CA ASP A 175 -10.44 -15.59 8.23
C ASP A 175 -10.74 -17.09 8.14
N GLU A 176 -11.52 -17.52 7.15
CA GLU A 176 -11.75 -18.92 6.85
C GLU A 176 -10.73 -19.41 5.82
N ILE A 177 -10.22 -20.64 6.02
CA ILE A 177 -9.24 -21.23 5.11
C ILE A 177 -9.93 -21.65 3.82
N ILE A 178 -9.59 -20.98 2.72
CA ILE A 178 -10.08 -21.30 1.38
C ILE A 178 -9.13 -22.23 0.65
N ALA A 179 -7.82 -22.11 0.86
CA ALA A 179 -6.86 -23.03 0.28
C ALA A 179 -5.68 -23.24 1.21
N SER A 180 -5.06 -24.40 1.08
CA SER A 180 -3.88 -24.75 1.83
C SER A 180 -3.02 -25.72 1.04
N SER A 181 -1.70 -25.51 1.03
CA SER A 181 -0.79 -26.34 0.25
C SER A 181 0.60 -26.38 0.85
N GLY A 182 1.26 -27.53 0.72
CA GLY A 182 2.71 -27.66 0.80
C GLY A 182 3.32 -27.53 -0.59
N ASP A 183 4.60 -27.19 -0.67
CA ASP A 183 5.34 -27.16 -1.93
C ASP A 183 5.54 -28.58 -2.50
N ASN A 184 5.67 -28.68 -3.82
CA ASN A 184 5.89 -29.94 -4.52
C ASN A 184 7.04 -29.81 -5.55
N ILE A 185 8.09 -29.09 -5.17
CA ILE A 185 9.22 -28.71 -6.01
C ILE A 185 9.96 -29.93 -6.56
N LYS A 186 10.04 -31.02 -5.77
CA LYS A 186 10.67 -32.27 -6.22
C LYS A 186 9.98 -32.89 -7.44
N ASN A 187 8.70 -32.61 -7.65
CA ASN A 187 7.94 -33.11 -8.80
C ASN A 187 7.88 -32.09 -9.95
N HIS A 188 7.78 -30.79 -9.64
CA HIS A 188 7.80 -29.75 -10.66
C HIS A 188 8.37 -28.42 -10.10
N PRO A 189 9.33 -27.78 -10.80
CA PRO A 189 10.06 -26.63 -10.26
C PRO A 189 9.17 -25.42 -9.94
N LEU A 190 8.02 -25.25 -10.61
CA LEU A 190 7.08 -24.15 -10.36
C LEU A 190 6.05 -24.44 -9.26
N HIS A 191 6.01 -25.65 -8.71
CA HIS A 191 5.03 -26.05 -7.69
C HIS A 191 5.43 -25.58 -6.30
N HIS A 192 5.57 -24.26 -6.15
CA HIS A 192 5.75 -23.64 -4.85
C HIS A 192 4.41 -23.57 -4.12
N ALA A 193 4.43 -23.62 -2.79
CA ALA A 193 3.19 -23.58 -2.00
C ALA A 193 2.27 -22.40 -2.35
N PRO A 194 2.74 -21.14 -2.53
CA PRO A 194 1.84 -20.06 -2.94
C PRO A 194 1.17 -20.28 -4.29
N MET A 195 1.87 -20.90 -5.25
CA MET A 195 1.31 -21.18 -6.58
C MET A 195 0.17 -22.20 -6.51
N LEU A 196 0.41 -23.30 -5.78
CA LEU A 196 -0.58 -24.35 -5.58
C LEU A 196 -1.80 -23.85 -4.79
N ALA A 197 -1.59 -23.01 -3.77
CA ALA A 197 -2.70 -22.38 -3.05
C ALA A 197 -3.54 -21.48 -3.96
N ILE A 198 -2.92 -20.65 -4.81
CA ILE A 198 -3.62 -19.79 -5.78
C ILE A 198 -4.41 -20.64 -6.79
N GLU A 199 -3.85 -21.75 -7.26
CA GLU A 199 -4.52 -22.68 -8.15
C GLU A 199 -5.77 -23.28 -7.50
N GLN A 200 -5.66 -23.75 -6.25
CA GLN A 200 -6.80 -24.26 -5.48
C GLN A 200 -7.91 -23.20 -5.31
N VAL A 201 -7.55 -21.95 -4.99
CA VAL A 201 -8.52 -20.86 -4.91
C VAL A 201 -9.19 -20.64 -6.25
N SER A 202 -8.41 -20.59 -7.34
CA SER A 202 -8.92 -20.38 -8.70
C SER A 202 -9.91 -21.46 -9.12
N TYR A 203 -9.62 -22.72 -8.79
CA TYR A 203 -10.51 -23.85 -9.02
C TYR A 203 -11.83 -23.71 -8.25
N LYS A 204 -11.78 -23.34 -6.96
CA LYS A 204 -12.97 -23.10 -6.12
C LYS A 204 -13.81 -21.94 -6.66
N LEU A 205 -13.19 -20.80 -6.99
CA LEU A 205 -13.89 -19.64 -7.55
C LEU A 205 -14.57 -19.96 -8.89
N ARG A 206 -13.92 -20.75 -9.75
CA ARG A 206 -14.51 -21.20 -11.02
C ARG A 206 -15.75 -22.06 -10.80
N HIS A 207 -15.73 -22.97 -9.83
CA HIS A 207 -16.89 -23.80 -9.49
C HIS A 207 -18.06 -22.98 -8.97
N ILE A 208 -17.79 -22.01 -8.10
CA ILE A 208 -18.81 -21.06 -7.62
C ILE A 208 -19.49 -20.35 -8.80
N TRP A 209 -18.69 -19.88 -9.76
CA TRP A 209 -19.19 -19.19 -10.93
C TRP A 209 -20.04 -20.11 -11.83
N LEU A 210 -19.59 -21.35 -12.06
CA LEU A 210 -20.33 -22.33 -12.88
C LEU A 210 -21.67 -22.73 -12.25
N ASN A 211 -21.68 -23.04 -10.95
CA ASN A 211 -22.90 -23.41 -10.22
C ASN A 211 -23.95 -22.29 -10.32
N LYS A 212 -23.52 -21.03 -10.24
CA LYS A 212 -24.40 -19.87 -10.39
C LYS A 212 -24.96 -19.71 -11.81
N GLN A 213 -24.19 -20.03 -12.84
CA GLN A 213 -24.73 -20.05 -14.21
C GLN A 213 -25.81 -21.11 -14.37
N THR A 214 -25.59 -22.29 -13.80
CA THR A 214 -26.60 -23.35 -13.83
C THR A 214 -27.86 -22.98 -13.06
N GLU A 215 -27.74 -22.35 -11.88
CA GLU A 215 -28.88 -21.85 -11.13
C GLU A 215 -29.65 -20.75 -11.87
N LYS A 216 -28.96 -19.77 -12.46
CA LYS A 216 -29.60 -18.72 -13.29
C LYS A 216 -30.34 -19.32 -14.48
N ASN A 217 -29.73 -20.28 -15.17
CA ASN A 217 -30.37 -20.98 -16.29
C ASN A 217 -31.59 -21.78 -15.83
N ASN A 218 -31.52 -22.43 -14.67
CA ASN A 218 -32.63 -23.18 -14.09
C ASN A 218 -33.77 -22.26 -13.61
N LEU A 219 -33.46 -21.11 -13.02
CA LEU A 219 -34.44 -20.08 -12.65
C LEU A 219 -35.12 -19.48 -13.88
N GLN A 220 -34.37 -19.15 -14.94
CA GLN A 220 -34.93 -18.68 -16.20
C GLN A 220 -35.84 -19.74 -16.85
N LYS A 221 -35.45 -21.02 -16.81
CA LYS A 221 -36.30 -22.13 -17.27
C LYS A 221 -37.57 -22.25 -16.43
N LYS A 222 -37.47 -22.17 -15.10
CA LYS A 222 -38.64 -22.18 -14.19
C LYS A 222 -39.57 -20.98 -14.45
N MET A 223 -39.04 -19.78 -14.61
CA MET A 223 -39.83 -18.58 -14.92
C MET A 223 -40.53 -18.69 -16.28
N LYS A 224 -39.86 -19.26 -17.31
CA LYS A 224 -40.49 -19.55 -18.61
C LYS A 224 -41.61 -20.59 -18.50
N ILE A 225 -41.44 -21.61 -17.65
CA ILE A 225 -42.47 -22.62 -17.39
C ILE A 225 -43.67 -21.99 -16.65
N ILE A 226 -43.43 -21.19 -15.62
CA ILE A 226 -44.47 -20.48 -14.86
C ILE A 226 -45.24 -19.51 -15.76
N HIS A 227 -44.55 -18.76 -16.63
CA HIS A 227 -45.18 -17.85 -17.57
C HIS A 227 -46.02 -18.60 -18.62
N LYS A 228 -45.57 -19.79 -19.06
CA LYS A 228 -46.32 -20.66 -19.96
C LYS A 228 -47.52 -21.34 -19.29
N GLN A 229 -47.43 -21.61 -17.98
CA GLN A 229 -48.53 -22.15 -17.16
C GLN A 229 -49.59 -21.08 -16.84
N GLN A 230 -49.19 -19.82 -16.58
CA GLN A 230 -50.12 -18.71 -16.37
C GLN A 230 -50.94 -18.35 -17.61
N ILE A 231 -50.46 -18.70 -18.82
CA ILE A 231 -51.18 -18.48 -20.09
C ILE A 231 -52.20 -19.60 -20.39
N ASN A 232 -52.11 -20.77 -19.73
CA ASN A 232 -52.87 -21.98 -20.08
C ASN A 232 -53.80 -22.53 -18.97
N ASN A 233 -54.42 -21.64 -18.19
CA ASN A 233 -55.56 -21.84 -17.26
C ASN A 233 -55.29 -21.90 -15.75
N ARG A 234 -56.31 -21.36 -15.06
CA ARG A 234 -56.68 -21.57 -13.65
C ARG A 234 -56.72 -23.06 -13.32
N ASP A 235 -56.42 -23.31 -12.04
CA ASP A 235 -56.74 -24.48 -11.21
C ASP A 235 -55.66 -25.53 -10.90
N SER A 236 -55.66 -25.82 -9.60
CA SER A 236 -55.04 -26.89 -8.82
C SER A 236 -53.55 -26.76 -8.42
N LEU A 237 -53.38 -26.50 -7.11
CA LEU A 237 -52.16 -26.73 -6.34
C LEU A 237 -51.86 -28.23 -6.26
N ASN A 238 -50.59 -28.59 -6.27
CA ASN A 238 -50.09 -29.64 -5.39
C ASN A 238 -48.60 -29.46 -5.08
N ASP A 239 -48.32 -29.45 -3.79
CA ASP A 239 -47.00 -29.41 -3.16
C ASP A 239 -46.25 -30.73 -3.36
N HIS A 240 -44.98 -30.64 -3.77
CA HIS A 240 -44.00 -31.68 -3.49
C HIS A 240 -42.70 -31.06 -2.96
N LYS A 241 -42.45 -31.30 -1.68
CA LYS A 241 -41.21 -31.02 -0.96
C LYS A 241 -40.07 -31.83 -1.57
N HIS A 242 -39.02 -31.16 -2.02
CA HIS A 242 -37.73 -31.78 -2.30
C HIS A 242 -36.73 -31.34 -1.23
N GLU A 243 -36.37 -32.26 -0.34
CA GLU A 243 -35.22 -32.12 0.55
C GLU A 243 -33.93 -32.25 -0.27
N ASN A 244 -33.12 -31.19 -0.28
CA ASN A 244 -31.77 -31.21 -0.85
C ASN A 244 -30.75 -31.41 0.26
N ASN A 245 -30.15 -32.60 0.29
CA ASN A 245 -28.94 -32.88 1.05
C ASN A 245 -27.78 -32.05 0.49
N LYS A 246 -27.54 -30.86 1.04
CA LYS A 246 -26.33 -30.06 0.76
C LYS A 246 -25.12 -30.79 1.36
N SER A 247 -24.19 -31.21 0.52
CA SER A 247 -22.89 -31.73 0.95
C SER A 247 -22.11 -30.67 1.73
N ASN A 248 -21.44 -31.07 2.82
CA ASN A 248 -20.68 -30.19 3.73
C ASN A 248 -19.61 -29.32 3.04
N HIS A 249 -19.22 -29.62 1.80
CA HIS A 249 -18.28 -28.82 1.01
C HIS A 249 -18.83 -27.46 0.56
N ASN A 250 -20.15 -27.30 0.46
CA ASN A 250 -20.76 -26.03 0.02
C ASN A 250 -20.78 -24.97 1.14
N ILE A 251 -20.69 -25.36 2.40
CA ILE A 251 -20.90 -24.46 3.55
C ILE A 251 -19.76 -23.42 3.67
N LEU A 252 -18.50 -23.84 3.47
CA LEU A 252 -17.32 -22.96 3.53
C LEU A 252 -17.22 -21.94 2.37
N ILE A 253 -18.08 -22.08 1.36
CA ILE A 253 -18.01 -21.32 0.11
C ILE A 253 -19.14 -20.28 0.01
N ASP A 254 -20.19 -20.44 0.82
CA ASP A 254 -21.36 -19.56 0.85
C ASP A 254 -21.01 -18.13 1.31
N HIS A 255 -19.89 -17.93 2.02
CA HIS A 255 -19.43 -16.61 2.48
C HIS A 255 -18.70 -15.79 1.41
N ILE A 256 -18.31 -16.39 0.27
CA ILE A 256 -17.60 -15.69 -0.80
C ILE A 256 -18.60 -14.98 -1.72
N PRO A 257 -18.48 -13.65 -1.92
CA PRO A 257 -19.38 -12.88 -2.78
C PRO A 257 -19.49 -13.41 -4.20
N ASN A 258 -20.63 -13.16 -4.83
CA ASN A 258 -20.91 -13.65 -6.19
C ASN A 258 -20.05 -12.97 -7.26
N ASP A 259 -19.64 -11.74 -6.99
CA ASP A 259 -18.79 -10.88 -7.80
C ASP A 259 -17.32 -10.94 -7.35
N GLN A 260 -16.94 -11.96 -6.57
CA GLN A 260 -15.57 -12.14 -6.11
C GLN A 260 -14.59 -12.16 -7.28
N TYR A 261 -13.78 -11.10 -7.36
CA TYR A 261 -12.77 -10.95 -8.41
C TYR A 261 -11.40 -11.39 -7.88
N LEU A 262 -10.92 -12.53 -8.40
CA LEU A 262 -9.65 -13.14 -7.99
C LEU A 262 -9.59 -13.27 -6.45
N CYS A 263 -8.42 -13.04 -5.85
CA CYS A 263 -8.21 -13.11 -4.41
C CYS A 263 -8.35 -11.73 -3.73
N THR A 264 -9.19 -10.82 -4.27
CA THR A 264 -9.45 -9.52 -3.64
C THR A 264 -10.02 -9.72 -2.24
N ASN A 265 -9.44 -9.04 -1.23
CA ASN A 265 -9.72 -9.21 0.21
C ASN A 265 -9.24 -10.51 0.87
N PHE A 266 -8.50 -11.36 0.16
CA PHE A 266 -7.91 -12.57 0.74
C PHE A 266 -6.57 -12.29 1.41
N PHE A 267 -6.23 -13.11 2.40
CA PHE A 267 -4.97 -13.06 3.14
C PHE A 267 -4.17 -14.33 2.84
N ALA A 268 -2.86 -14.19 2.63
CA ALA A 268 -1.96 -15.32 2.43
C ALA A 268 -1.00 -15.44 3.62
N PHE A 269 -0.92 -16.64 4.20
CA PHE A 269 -0.03 -16.99 5.32
C PHE A 269 1.00 -17.99 4.84
N LEU A 270 2.27 -17.61 4.83
CA LEU A 270 3.36 -18.40 4.25
C LEU A 270 4.39 -18.76 5.33
N SER A 271 4.81 -20.01 5.36
CA SER A 271 5.92 -20.45 6.22
C SER A 271 7.25 -19.76 5.92
N HIS A 272 7.48 -19.37 4.65
CA HIS A 272 8.70 -18.75 4.17
C HIS A 272 8.36 -17.53 3.30
N GLU A 273 9.24 -16.55 3.28
CA GLU A 273 9.17 -15.41 2.41
C GLU A 273 9.07 -15.86 0.93
N PRO A 274 8.09 -15.34 0.17
CA PRO A 274 7.91 -15.75 -1.21
C PRO A 274 9.06 -15.27 -2.09
N CYS A 275 9.42 -16.09 -3.07
CA CYS A 275 10.34 -15.68 -4.12
C CYS A 275 9.71 -14.70 -5.10
N TYR A 276 10.48 -14.13 -6.04
CA TYR A 276 9.96 -13.19 -7.05
C TYR A 276 8.75 -13.73 -7.81
N MET A 277 8.79 -14.99 -8.25
CA MET A 277 7.67 -15.63 -8.94
C MET A 277 6.41 -15.65 -8.06
N CYS A 278 6.53 -16.13 -6.82
CA CYS A 278 5.40 -16.24 -5.91
C CYS A 278 4.87 -14.87 -5.48
N ALA A 279 5.75 -13.90 -5.22
CA ALA A 279 5.37 -12.54 -4.86
C ALA A 279 4.61 -11.86 -6.01
N MET A 280 5.07 -12.04 -7.26
CA MET A 280 4.38 -11.52 -8.44
C MET A 280 3.07 -12.25 -8.71
N ALA A 281 2.99 -13.55 -8.46
CA ALA A 281 1.75 -14.30 -8.55
C ALA A 281 0.71 -13.79 -7.54
N LEU A 282 1.09 -13.60 -6.27
CA LEU A 282 0.22 -13.02 -5.23
C LEU A 282 -0.27 -11.62 -5.61
N LEU A 283 0.59 -10.81 -6.22
CA LEU A 283 0.23 -9.49 -6.76
C LEU A 283 -0.83 -9.61 -7.86
N HIS A 284 -0.61 -10.46 -8.86
CA HIS A 284 -1.54 -10.66 -9.97
C HIS A 284 -2.86 -11.28 -9.53
N SER A 285 -2.84 -12.09 -8.47
CA SER A 285 -4.04 -12.63 -7.82
C SER A 285 -4.80 -11.61 -6.98
N ARG A 286 -4.28 -10.39 -6.80
CA ARG A 286 -4.88 -9.30 -6.00
C ARG A 286 -5.12 -9.65 -4.53
N ILE A 287 -4.21 -10.42 -3.94
CA ILE A 287 -4.21 -10.67 -2.49
C ILE A 287 -4.21 -9.33 -1.74
N LYS A 288 -4.90 -9.25 -0.59
CA LYS A 288 -4.94 -8.04 0.24
C LYS A 288 -3.74 -7.93 1.18
N CYS A 289 -3.30 -9.06 1.72
CA CYS A 289 -2.25 -9.10 2.72
C CYS A 289 -1.45 -10.41 2.65
N VAL A 290 -0.14 -10.33 2.83
CA VAL A 290 0.79 -11.46 2.90
C VAL A 290 1.48 -11.43 4.26
N ILE A 291 1.42 -12.52 4.99
CA ILE A 291 2.08 -12.72 6.28
C ILE A 291 3.03 -13.89 6.13
N PHE A 292 4.31 -13.73 6.49
CA PHE A 292 5.28 -14.83 6.45
C PHE A 292 6.15 -14.95 7.70
N ASP A 293 6.68 -16.15 7.93
CA ASP A 293 7.54 -16.47 9.08
C ASP A 293 9.03 -16.32 8.76
N LYS A 294 9.61 -17.25 7.99
CA LYS A 294 11.06 -17.28 7.74
C LYS A 294 11.47 -16.44 6.54
N GLU A 295 12.48 -15.59 6.72
CA GLU A 295 13.12 -14.85 5.62
C GLU A 295 13.81 -15.81 4.63
N ASN A 296 13.67 -15.51 3.33
CA ASN A 296 14.31 -16.26 2.26
C ASN A 296 15.56 -15.51 1.79
N LYS A 297 16.69 -15.77 2.45
CA LYS A 297 17.94 -15.05 2.20
C LYS A 297 18.45 -15.15 0.77
N ASN A 298 18.12 -16.20 0.02
CA ASN A 298 18.69 -16.40 -1.31
C ASN A 298 17.81 -15.82 -2.43
N ASN A 299 16.50 -15.80 -2.23
CA ASN A 299 15.56 -15.45 -3.31
C ASN A 299 14.29 -14.72 -2.82
N GLY A 300 14.29 -14.18 -1.60
CA GLY A 300 13.14 -13.50 -1.00
C GLY A 300 12.90 -12.12 -1.58
N ALA A 301 11.69 -11.88 -2.08
CA ALA A 301 11.36 -10.69 -2.85
C ALA A 301 10.65 -9.58 -2.05
N LEU A 302 10.32 -9.81 -0.78
CA LEU A 302 9.51 -8.87 0.01
C LEU A 302 10.30 -8.15 1.11
N SER A 303 11.34 -8.80 1.65
CA SER A 303 12.15 -8.31 2.76
C SER A 303 13.65 -8.59 2.59
N SER A 304 14.03 -9.78 2.11
CA SER A 304 15.42 -10.24 2.16
C SER A 304 16.32 -9.63 1.09
N GLN A 305 16.15 -10.07 -0.18
CA GLN A 305 16.99 -9.61 -1.28
C GLN A 305 16.49 -8.28 -1.83
N GLU A 306 15.17 -8.16 -1.94
CA GLU A 306 14.52 -6.97 -2.44
C GLU A 306 13.29 -6.63 -1.60
N LYS A 307 12.88 -5.37 -1.68
CA LYS A 307 11.57 -4.93 -1.19
C LYS A 307 10.74 -4.53 -2.38
N LEU A 308 10.06 -5.48 -3.03
CA LEU A 308 9.22 -5.20 -4.19
C LEU A 308 8.18 -4.07 -3.93
N LEU A 309 7.82 -3.85 -2.67
CA LEU A 309 6.98 -2.72 -2.22
C LEU A 309 7.54 -1.33 -2.58
N CYS A 310 8.84 -1.20 -2.85
CA CYS A 310 9.50 0.08 -3.13
C CYS A 310 9.41 0.49 -4.60
N PHE A 311 9.11 -0.43 -5.52
CA PHE A 311 9.07 -0.15 -6.94
C PHE A 311 7.74 0.53 -7.29
N LYS A 312 7.78 1.85 -7.54
CA LYS A 312 6.59 2.63 -7.89
C LYS A 312 5.86 2.14 -9.16
N ASN A 313 6.60 1.52 -10.08
CA ASN A 313 6.04 0.98 -11.33
C ASN A 313 5.29 -0.34 -11.10
N LEU A 314 5.59 -1.04 -10.01
CA LEU A 314 4.78 -2.17 -9.57
C LEU A 314 3.62 -1.56 -8.77
N ASN A 315 2.39 -1.67 -9.28
CA ASN A 315 1.19 -1.27 -8.56
C ASN A 315 0.88 -2.28 -7.42
N LEU A 316 1.88 -2.53 -6.57
CA LEU A 316 1.84 -3.45 -5.45
C LEU A 316 0.94 -2.85 -4.38
N HIS A 317 -0.24 -3.44 -4.23
CA HIS A 317 -1.33 -2.91 -3.42
C HIS A 317 -1.56 -3.72 -2.14
N PHE A 318 -0.88 -4.85 -1.97
CA PHE A 318 -1.04 -5.70 -0.79
C PHE A 318 -0.09 -5.32 0.33
N LYS A 319 -0.55 -5.54 1.57
CA LYS A 319 0.24 -5.31 2.78
C LYS A 319 1.09 -6.52 3.10
N VAL A 320 2.23 -6.31 3.74
CA VAL A 320 3.18 -7.39 4.03
C VAL A 320 3.56 -7.36 5.50
N PHE A 321 3.48 -8.49 6.17
CA PHE A 321 3.91 -8.66 7.56
C PHE A 321 4.92 -9.79 7.67
N LYS A 322 5.91 -9.60 8.52
CA LYS A 322 6.84 -10.65 8.95
C LYS A 322 6.69 -10.95 10.43
N THR A 323 7.02 -12.16 10.85
CA THR A 323 7.01 -12.52 12.27
C THR A 323 8.19 -11.93 13.03
N ILE A 324 7.94 -11.56 14.28
CA ILE A 324 8.95 -11.33 15.31
C ILE A 324 8.97 -12.55 16.23
N ARG A 325 10.14 -13.17 16.42
CA ARG A 325 10.35 -14.31 17.32
C ARG A 325 11.11 -13.89 18.57
N GLY A 326 10.64 -14.32 19.75
CA GLY A 326 11.17 -13.96 21.08
C GLY A 326 12.24 -14.92 21.57
#